data_AF-A0A841CGW1-F1
#
_entry.id   AF-A0A841CGW1-F1
#
_cell.length_a   1.000
_cell.length_b   1.000
_cell.length_c   1.000
_cell.angle_alpha   90.00
_cell.angle_beta   90.00
_cell.angle_gamma   90.00
#
_symmetry.space_group_name_H-M   'P 1'
#
loop_
_entity.id
_entity.type
_entity.pdbx_description
1 polymer ?
#
loop_
_entity_poly.entity_id
_entity_poly.type
_entity_poly.pdbx_seq_one_letter_code
_entity_poly.pdbx_strand_id
1 'polypeptide(L)'
;MSDEIERSTARVRFPGISPRAYEHPVDRGALAVLRAVPGIGPVLQAVAGAFTERGERLGYVASAIRVGPKQYPDLDRLRLEAAAALDVDPVPDIFVQRDPQVYARTLGIDKPFIVLSTGLLELLDTDSRRFVIGHEMGHVLSGHALYQTILHRLMDLQHGLGWMPAGFWAVRAVIAALLEWYRKTELSCDRAGLLVGQDPAAALRVHVALAGGMDLSQVDTSEFLKQAKEYEQVEDVRDSLLKLIKTWRSTHPMAVVRAAELQRWAAGEDYREILTGTYARREDDRPTSTFTEDLKGAARSYKESAERSEDPLVKVLNEVGDVLVGAADRVRSKFNGQ
;
A
#
# COMPACT_ATOMS: atom_id res chain seq x y z
N MET A 1 -28.36 -20.02 27.78
CA MET A 1 -27.12 -20.77 27.51
C MET A 1 -26.93 -20.77 26.01
N SER A 2 -26.57 -19.61 25.47
CA SER A 2 -26.32 -19.43 24.06
C SER A 2 -25.19 -18.43 24.01
N ASP A 3 -23.96 -18.90 23.88
CA ASP A 3 -22.87 -18.08 23.38
C ASP A 3 -21.69 -18.95 22.95
N GLU A 4 -21.11 -18.51 21.84
CA GLU A 4 -19.80 -18.85 21.29
C GLU A 4 -19.57 -20.29 20.83
N ILE A 5 -20.02 -20.53 19.59
CA ILE A 5 -19.19 -21.32 18.67
C ILE A 5 -17.91 -20.50 18.46
N GLU A 6 -16.87 -20.73 19.29
CA GLU A 6 -15.52 -20.27 19.03
C GLU A 6 -15.14 -20.70 17.61
N ARG A 7 -15.11 -19.75 16.66
CA ARG A 7 -14.57 -19.97 15.31
C ARG A 7 -13.06 -20.13 15.42
N SER A 8 -12.60 -21.28 15.91
CA SER A 8 -11.21 -21.71 15.76
C SER A 8 -11.01 -22.28 14.36
N THR A 9 -11.01 -21.41 13.33
CA THR A 9 -10.41 -21.77 12.05
C THR A 9 -8.93 -21.41 12.13
N ALA A 10 -8.07 -22.42 12.20
CA ALA A 10 -6.63 -22.20 12.10
C ALA A 10 -6.34 -21.48 10.76
N ARG A 11 -5.81 -20.26 10.84
CA ARG A 11 -5.46 -19.46 9.65
C ARG A 11 -4.30 -20.12 8.92
N VAL A 12 -4.34 -20.08 7.59
CA VAL A 12 -3.26 -20.58 6.73
C VAL A 12 -2.00 -19.72 6.97
N ARG A 13 -0.83 -20.35 6.97
CA ARG A 13 0.46 -19.67 6.97
C ARG A 13 1.14 -19.86 5.61
N PHE A 14 2.00 -18.93 5.24
CA PHE A 14 2.69 -18.93 3.96
C PHE A 14 4.22 -18.96 4.15
N PRO A 15 4.80 -20.11 4.60
CA PRO A 15 6.24 -20.25 4.70
C PRO A 15 6.94 -19.90 3.39
N GLY A 16 8.01 -19.10 3.49
CA GLY A 16 8.82 -18.69 2.36
C GLY A 16 8.12 -17.77 1.36
N ILE A 17 6.94 -17.20 1.65
CA ILE A 17 6.20 -16.37 0.68
C ILE A 17 7.03 -15.18 0.19
N SER A 18 7.12 -15.04 -1.13
CA SER A 18 7.71 -13.86 -1.76
C SER A 18 6.75 -12.69 -1.68
N PRO A 19 7.23 -11.45 -1.46
CA PRO A 19 6.43 -10.25 -1.70
C PRO A 19 5.71 -10.27 -3.06
N ARG A 20 6.35 -10.84 -4.09
CA ARG A 20 5.79 -10.93 -5.45
C ARG A 20 4.48 -11.72 -5.53
N ALA A 21 4.20 -12.57 -4.55
CA ALA A 21 2.94 -13.32 -4.51
C ALA A 21 1.72 -12.41 -4.29
N TYR A 22 1.88 -11.32 -3.54
CA TYR A 22 0.77 -10.42 -3.21
C TYR A 22 0.94 -9.00 -3.75
N GLU A 23 2.17 -8.59 -4.10
CA GLU A 23 2.46 -7.25 -4.59
C GLU A 23 1.62 -6.88 -5.82
N HIS A 24 0.97 -5.73 -5.74
CA HIS A 24 0.19 -5.20 -6.84
C HIS A 24 1.14 -4.85 -8.02
N PRO A 25 0.84 -5.22 -9.28
CA PRO A 25 1.74 -4.95 -10.41
C PRO A 25 2.14 -3.48 -10.58
N VAL A 26 1.22 -2.55 -10.30
CA VAL A 26 1.49 -1.10 -10.32
C VAL A 26 2.50 -0.63 -9.26
N ASP A 27 2.65 -1.33 -8.14
CA ASP A 27 3.66 -1.02 -7.12
C ASP A 27 5.06 -1.31 -7.67
N ARG A 28 5.26 -2.54 -8.17
CA ARG A 28 6.52 -2.96 -8.81
C ARG A 28 6.91 -2.04 -9.98
N GLY A 29 5.95 -1.71 -10.83
CA GLY A 29 6.15 -0.75 -11.92
C GLY A 29 6.50 0.66 -11.43
N ALA A 30 5.80 1.15 -10.41
CA ALA A 30 6.03 2.48 -9.85
C ALA A 30 7.42 2.58 -9.18
N LEU A 31 7.90 1.53 -8.49
CA LEU A 31 9.25 1.51 -7.93
C LEU A 31 10.32 1.56 -9.02
N ALA A 32 10.12 0.82 -10.12
CA ALA A 32 11.01 0.82 -11.26
C ALA A 32 11.09 2.22 -11.92
N VAL A 33 9.95 2.89 -12.06
CA VAL A 33 9.86 4.27 -12.59
C VAL A 33 10.50 5.27 -11.62
N LEU A 34 10.23 5.14 -10.32
CA LEU A 34 10.79 5.99 -9.27
C LEU A 34 12.32 5.97 -9.31
N ARG A 35 12.92 4.78 -9.43
CA ARG A 35 14.38 4.60 -9.53
C ARG A 35 15.00 5.19 -10.80
N ALA A 36 14.21 5.38 -11.85
CA ALA A 36 14.65 6.01 -13.09
C ALA A 36 14.61 7.55 -13.05
N VAL A 37 14.02 8.16 -12.02
CA VAL A 37 13.93 9.62 -11.89
C VAL A 37 15.33 10.24 -11.71
N PRO A 38 15.78 11.14 -12.60
CA PRO A 38 17.08 11.79 -12.47
C PRO A 38 17.22 12.52 -11.12
N GLY A 39 18.34 12.31 -10.43
CA GLY A 39 18.64 12.98 -9.16
C GLY A 39 17.99 12.35 -7.92
N ILE A 40 17.20 11.29 -8.06
CA ILE A 40 16.59 10.64 -6.90
C ILE A 40 17.63 9.99 -5.99
N GLY A 41 18.61 9.27 -6.54
CA GLY A 41 19.65 8.58 -5.79
C GLY A 41 20.41 9.50 -4.82
N PRO A 42 20.98 10.62 -5.29
CA PRO A 42 21.65 11.60 -4.42
C PRO A 42 20.75 12.17 -3.33
N VAL A 43 19.46 12.45 -3.62
CA VAL A 43 18.51 12.94 -2.60
C VAL A 43 18.23 11.87 -1.54
N LEU A 44 17.97 10.64 -1.95
CA LEU A 44 17.76 9.52 -1.02
C LEU A 44 19.00 9.31 -0.14
N GLN A 45 20.20 9.35 -0.72
CA GLN A 45 21.46 9.20 0.00
C GLN A 45 21.72 10.35 0.98
N ALA A 46 21.42 11.59 0.59
CA ALA A 46 21.56 12.75 1.46
C ALA A 46 20.61 12.68 2.67
N VAL A 47 19.35 12.28 2.45
CA VAL A 47 18.38 12.10 3.55
C VAL A 47 18.81 10.93 4.44
N ALA A 48 19.13 9.78 3.87
CA ALA A 48 19.57 8.61 4.66
C ALA A 48 20.84 8.89 5.47
N GLY A 49 21.79 9.69 4.95
CA GLY A 49 23.00 10.08 5.67
C GLY A 49 22.77 11.15 6.74
N ALA A 50 21.78 12.03 6.57
CA ALA A 50 21.47 13.10 7.53
C ALA A 50 20.72 12.59 8.78
N PHE A 51 20.02 11.45 8.67
CA PHE A 51 19.22 10.89 9.74
C PHE A 51 19.78 9.53 10.19
N THR A 52 20.22 9.45 11.44
CA THR A 52 20.60 8.15 12.01
C THR A 52 19.35 7.40 12.45
N GLU A 53 19.10 6.21 11.87
CA GLU A 53 17.98 5.33 12.24
C GLU A 53 17.89 5.07 13.75
N ARG A 54 19.05 4.99 14.41
CA ARG A 54 19.17 4.83 15.85
C ARG A 54 18.43 5.92 16.64
N GLY A 55 18.39 7.16 16.13
CA GLY A 55 17.69 8.28 16.75
C GLY A 55 16.17 8.11 16.73
N GLU A 56 15.60 7.64 15.62
CA GLU A 56 14.15 7.49 15.49
C GLU A 56 13.60 6.41 16.43
N ARG A 57 14.21 5.23 16.37
CA ARG A 57 13.84 4.12 17.24
C ARG A 57 14.02 4.48 18.71
N LEU A 58 15.08 5.22 19.04
CA LEU A 58 15.29 5.71 20.41
C LEU A 58 14.19 6.68 20.84
N GLY A 59 13.73 7.56 19.95
CA GLY A 59 12.60 8.44 20.18
C GLY A 59 11.33 7.68 20.57
N TYR A 60 10.99 6.62 19.83
CA TYR A 60 9.84 5.76 20.17
C TYR A 60 10.05 4.95 21.45
N VAL A 61 11.26 4.46 21.70
CA VAL A 61 11.57 3.81 22.99
C VAL A 61 11.38 4.75 24.17
N ALA A 62 11.65 6.05 24.00
CA ALA A 62 11.48 7.05 25.05
C ALA A 62 10.04 7.56 25.20
N SER A 63 9.22 7.50 24.15
CA SER A 63 7.92 8.21 24.09
C SER A 63 6.69 7.33 23.79
N ALA A 64 6.89 6.04 23.52
CA ALA A 64 5.83 5.08 23.19
C ALA A 64 5.99 3.77 23.97
N ILE A 65 4.92 2.98 24.07
CA ILE A 65 4.95 1.68 24.74
C ILE A 65 5.34 0.61 23.74
N ARG A 66 6.44 -0.10 24.00
CA ARG A 66 6.81 -1.27 23.19
C ARG A 66 5.85 -2.43 23.49
N VAL A 67 5.29 -3.03 22.45
CA VAL A 67 4.46 -4.22 22.53
C VAL A 67 5.31 -5.44 22.87
N GLY A 68 4.81 -6.29 23.76
CA GLY A 68 5.44 -7.53 24.18
C GLY A 68 4.53 -8.36 25.10
N PRO A 69 4.99 -9.51 25.60
CA PRO A 69 4.15 -10.45 26.34
C PRO A 69 3.60 -9.89 27.67
N LYS A 70 4.19 -8.81 28.19
CA LYS A 70 3.74 -8.10 29.40
C LYS A 70 3.19 -6.71 29.13
N GLN A 71 3.19 -6.25 27.88
CA GLN A 71 2.80 -4.91 27.47
C GLN A 71 1.98 -5.02 26.18
N TYR A 72 0.66 -4.93 26.29
CA TYR A 72 -0.28 -5.28 25.21
C TYR A 72 -0.13 -6.75 24.73
N PRO A 73 -0.39 -7.75 25.60
CA PRO A 73 -0.23 -9.17 25.25
C PRO A 73 -1.09 -9.59 24.07
N ASP A 74 -2.29 -9.04 23.91
CA ASP A 74 -3.15 -9.34 22.77
C ASP A 74 -2.57 -8.81 21.44
N LEU A 75 -1.98 -7.62 21.45
CA LEU A 75 -1.28 -7.08 20.28
C LEU A 75 0.00 -7.86 19.98
N ASP A 76 0.71 -8.32 21.02
CA ASP A 76 1.90 -9.15 20.83
C ASP A 76 1.54 -10.49 20.20
N ARG A 77 0.41 -11.09 20.59
CA ARG A 77 -0.12 -12.27 19.93
C ARG A 77 -0.43 -12.00 18.45
N LEU A 78 -1.14 -10.91 18.13
CA LEU A 78 -1.43 -10.54 16.74
C LEU A 78 -0.15 -10.28 15.92
N ARG A 79 0.85 -9.63 16.53
CA ARG A 79 2.18 -9.38 15.95
C ARG A 79 2.87 -10.68 15.55
N LEU A 80 2.90 -11.65 16.47
CA LEU A 80 3.51 -12.95 16.24
C LEU A 80 2.71 -13.80 15.24
N GLU A 81 1.38 -13.76 15.30
CA GLU A 81 0.50 -14.41 14.32
C GLU A 81 0.73 -13.86 12.90
N ALA A 82 0.80 -12.53 12.75
CA ALA A 82 1.01 -11.88 11.46
C ALA A 82 2.39 -12.19 10.87
N ALA A 83 3.44 -12.13 11.70
CA ALA A 83 4.78 -12.47 11.27
C ALA A 83 4.89 -13.95 10.89
N ALA A 84 4.26 -14.86 11.65
CA ALA A 84 4.22 -16.28 11.31
C ALA A 84 3.40 -16.57 10.04
N ALA A 85 2.37 -15.78 9.76
CA ALA A 85 1.57 -15.93 8.56
C ALA A 85 2.36 -15.58 7.29
N LEU A 86 3.11 -14.46 7.28
CA LEU A 86 3.92 -14.02 6.14
C LEU A 86 5.39 -14.49 6.20
N ASP A 87 5.72 -15.32 7.19
CA ASP A 87 7.07 -15.83 7.44
C ASP A 87 8.11 -14.70 7.51
N VAL A 88 7.82 -13.68 8.32
CA VAL A 88 8.68 -12.50 8.54
C VAL A 88 9.64 -12.76 9.69
N ASP A 89 10.93 -12.82 9.38
CA ASP A 89 12.03 -12.96 10.34
C ASP A 89 13.18 -12.00 9.97
N PRO A 90 13.70 -11.18 10.91
CA PRO A 90 13.27 -11.04 12.30
C PRO A 90 11.88 -10.39 12.45
N VAL A 91 11.12 -10.83 13.45
CA VAL A 91 9.81 -10.22 13.76
C VAL A 91 10.01 -8.76 14.17
N PRO A 92 9.39 -7.78 13.49
CA PRO A 92 9.54 -6.37 13.83
C PRO A 92 8.96 -6.05 15.21
N ASP A 93 9.55 -5.05 15.87
CA ASP A 93 8.99 -4.47 17.09
C ASP A 93 7.73 -3.65 16.73
N ILE A 94 6.72 -3.67 17.60
CA ILE A 94 5.57 -2.75 17.52
C ILE A 94 5.63 -1.78 18.70
N PHE A 95 5.34 -0.50 18.44
CA PHE A 95 5.15 0.53 19.47
C PHE A 95 3.73 1.08 19.42
N VAL A 96 3.14 1.33 20.59
CA VAL A 96 1.88 2.06 20.73
C VAL A 96 2.18 3.49 21.14
N GLN A 97 1.87 4.44 20.25
CA GLN A 97 2.05 5.87 20.47
C GLN A 97 0.73 6.52 20.87
N ARG A 98 0.76 7.34 21.93
CA ARG A 98 -0.42 8.13 22.35
C ARG A 98 -0.68 9.24 21.34
N ASP A 99 -1.68 9.02 20.51
CA ASP A 99 -2.11 9.95 19.47
C ASP A 99 -3.58 9.67 19.12
N PRO A 100 -4.47 10.68 19.17
CA PRO A 100 -5.88 10.49 18.81
C PRO A 100 -6.09 10.33 17.29
N GLN A 101 -5.11 10.67 16.45
CA GLN A 101 -5.20 10.43 15.02
C GLN A 101 -5.15 8.93 14.72
N VAL A 102 -5.88 8.48 13.70
CA VAL A 102 -5.96 7.06 13.32
C VAL A 102 -4.87 6.76 12.30
N TYR A 103 -3.82 6.05 12.71
CA TYR A 103 -2.79 5.57 11.79
C TYR A 103 -2.04 4.34 12.31
N ALA A 104 -1.52 3.57 11.36
CA ALA A 104 -0.39 2.67 11.55
C ALA A 104 0.70 3.08 10.55
N ARG A 105 1.96 2.85 10.89
CA ARG A 105 3.10 3.09 9.99
C ARG A 105 4.24 2.13 10.24
N THR A 106 4.93 1.77 9.18
CA THR A 106 6.20 1.04 9.22
C THR A 106 7.35 2.02 8.99
N LEU A 107 8.33 2.00 9.88
CA LEU A 107 9.47 2.92 9.87
C LEU A 107 10.77 2.14 10.06
N GLY A 108 11.89 2.73 9.66
CA GLY A 108 13.23 2.14 9.79
C GLY A 108 13.86 1.79 8.43
N ILE A 109 15.19 1.75 8.42
CA ILE A 109 16.01 1.52 7.24
C ILE A 109 16.59 0.10 7.29
N ASP A 110 17.39 -0.20 8.31
CA ASP A 110 18.03 -1.48 8.51
C ASP A 110 17.17 -2.44 9.36
N LYS A 111 16.52 -1.91 10.42
CA LYS A 111 15.68 -2.69 11.33
C LYS A 111 14.28 -2.09 11.44
N PRO A 112 13.38 -2.42 10.49
CA PRO A 112 12.04 -1.87 10.48
C PRO A 112 11.26 -2.20 11.75
N PHE A 113 10.37 -1.30 12.13
CA PHE A 113 9.44 -1.41 13.25
C PHE A 113 8.12 -0.74 12.90
N ILE A 114 7.07 -1.13 13.59
CA ILE A 114 5.71 -0.66 13.34
C ILE A 114 5.27 0.24 14.49
N VAL A 115 4.54 1.30 14.18
CA VAL A 115 3.95 2.21 15.15
C VAL A 115 2.45 2.22 14.95
N LEU A 116 1.70 1.99 16.03
CA LEU A 116 0.25 2.06 16.07
C LEU A 116 -0.17 3.23 16.95
N SER A 117 -1.11 4.06 16.48
CA SER A 117 -1.68 5.11 17.32
C SER A 117 -2.75 4.58 18.28
N THR A 118 -2.96 5.25 19.41
CA THR A 118 -4.07 4.92 20.31
C THR A 118 -5.42 5.10 19.63
N GLY A 119 -5.61 6.12 18.78
CA GLY A 119 -6.86 6.33 18.05
C GLY A 119 -7.21 5.18 17.10
N LEU A 120 -6.22 4.57 16.46
CA LEU A 120 -6.43 3.36 15.65
C LEU A 120 -6.90 2.17 16.51
N LEU A 121 -6.24 1.96 17.65
CA LEU A 121 -6.58 0.84 18.52
C LEU A 121 -7.96 0.99 19.13
N GLU A 122 -8.39 2.20 19.49
CA GLU A 122 -9.73 2.48 19.99
C GLU A 122 -10.80 2.23 18.91
N LEU A 123 -10.51 2.55 17.65
CA LEU A 123 -11.44 2.42 16.54
C LEU A 123 -11.66 0.97 16.09
N LEU A 124 -10.61 0.14 16.12
CA LEU A 124 -10.62 -1.17 15.44
C LEU A 124 -10.86 -2.35 16.40
N ASP A 125 -11.65 -3.33 15.95
CA ASP A 125 -11.80 -4.63 16.60
C ASP A 125 -10.56 -5.53 16.41
N THR A 126 -10.52 -6.69 17.07
CA THR A 126 -9.35 -7.61 17.02
C THR A 126 -9.01 -8.10 15.60
N ASP A 127 -10.01 -8.41 14.78
CA ASP A 127 -9.78 -8.91 13.42
C ASP A 127 -9.34 -7.79 12.47
N SER A 128 -9.87 -6.59 12.67
CA SER A 128 -9.48 -5.36 11.98
C SER A 128 -8.05 -4.94 12.35
N ARG A 129 -7.67 -5.06 13.63
CA ARG A 129 -6.28 -4.87 14.08
C ARG A 129 -5.35 -5.91 13.46
N ARG A 130 -5.78 -7.16 13.31
CA ARG A 130 -5.00 -8.21 12.63
C ARG A 130 -4.76 -7.84 11.17
N PHE A 131 -5.78 -7.36 10.46
CA PHE A 131 -5.63 -6.87 9.09
C PHE A 131 -4.59 -5.74 9.01
N VAL A 132 -4.70 -4.71 9.87
CA VAL A 132 -3.76 -3.58 9.85
C VAL A 132 -2.34 -4.01 10.21
N ILE A 133 -2.15 -4.88 11.21
CA ILE A 133 -0.81 -5.40 11.54
C ILE A 133 -0.26 -6.22 10.36
N GLY A 134 -1.09 -7.03 9.70
CA GLY A 134 -0.69 -7.76 8.50
C GLY A 134 -0.33 -6.84 7.32
N HIS A 135 -1.03 -5.73 7.17
CA HIS A 135 -0.73 -4.68 6.20
C HIS A 135 0.65 -4.08 6.44
N GLU A 136 0.96 -3.70 7.68
CA GLU A 136 2.28 -3.17 8.06
C GLU A 136 3.39 -4.23 7.90
N MET A 137 3.11 -5.50 8.21
CA MET A 137 4.04 -6.61 7.92
C MET A 137 4.30 -6.74 6.41
N GLY A 138 3.33 -6.43 5.56
CA GLY A 138 3.50 -6.31 4.11
C GLY A 138 4.52 -5.23 3.74
N HIS A 139 4.46 -4.05 4.36
CA HIS A 139 5.48 -3.01 4.16
C HIS A 139 6.89 -3.45 4.59
N VAL A 140 6.98 -4.19 5.70
CA VAL A 140 8.26 -4.77 6.15
C VAL A 140 8.80 -5.75 5.12
N LEU A 141 7.98 -6.73 4.72
CA LEU A 141 8.40 -7.82 3.85
C LEU A 141 8.72 -7.35 2.42
N SER A 142 7.97 -6.38 1.89
CA SER A 142 8.22 -5.76 0.58
C SER A 142 9.34 -4.70 0.60
N GLY A 143 9.95 -4.42 1.74
CA GLY A 143 11.04 -3.43 1.84
C GLY A 143 10.60 -1.97 1.64
N HIS A 144 9.31 -1.68 1.89
CA HIS A 144 8.74 -0.34 1.73
C HIS A 144 9.17 0.64 2.84
N ALA A 145 9.57 0.12 4.00
CA ALA A 145 9.92 0.89 5.19
C ALA A 145 10.99 1.96 4.94
N LEU A 146 12.02 1.66 4.14
CA LEU A 146 13.10 2.58 3.79
C LEU A 146 12.57 3.86 3.14
N TYR A 147 11.84 3.70 2.04
CA TYR A 147 11.35 4.82 1.27
C TYR A 147 10.21 5.56 2.00
N GLN A 148 9.41 4.84 2.80
CA GLN A 148 8.42 5.44 3.69
C GLN A 148 9.09 6.35 4.72
N THR A 149 10.18 5.89 5.34
CA THR A 149 10.97 6.68 6.29
C THR A 149 11.55 7.93 5.62
N ILE A 150 12.14 7.79 4.43
CA ILE A 150 12.68 8.92 3.67
C ILE A 150 11.58 9.93 3.31
N LEU A 151 10.42 9.46 2.85
CA LEU A 151 9.30 10.32 2.50
C LEU A 151 8.83 11.15 3.70
N HIS A 152 8.65 10.54 4.87
CA HIS A 152 8.27 11.27 6.10
C HIS A 152 9.29 12.35 6.43
N ARG A 153 10.59 12.06 6.30
CA ARG A 153 11.65 13.06 6.55
C ARG A 153 11.65 14.19 5.55
N LEU A 154 11.43 13.90 4.28
CA LEU A 154 11.29 14.93 3.26
C LEU A 154 10.08 15.83 3.53
N MET A 155 8.96 15.27 4.01
CA MET A 155 7.78 16.04 4.39
C MET A 155 8.03 16.91 5.62
N ASP A 156 8.70 16.39 6.66
CA ASP A 156 9.11 17.19 7.83
C ASP A 156 10.05 18.34 7.41
N LEU A 157 11.05 18.04 6.57
CA LEU A 157 12.03 19.00 6.08
C LEU A 157 11.38 20.07 5.18
N GLN A 158 10.36 19.72 4.40
CA GLN A 158 9.61 20.67 3.58
C GLN A 158 9.02 21.81 4.43
N HIS A 159 8.58 21.53 5.66
CA HIS A 159 8.07 22.57 6.57
C HIS A 159 9.19 23.52 7.05
N GLY A 160 10.45 23.07 7.08
CA GLY A 160 11.61 23.88 7.49
C GLY A 160 12.33 24.62 6.35
N LEU A 161 12.19 24.18 5.10
CA LEU A 161 12.93 24.70 3.93
C LEU A 161 12.13 25.66 3.02
N GLY A 162 10.97 26.16 3.47
CA GLY A 162 10.09 27.02 2.67
C GLY A 162 10.70 28.32 2.12
N TRP A 163 11.94 28.68 2.49
CA TRP A 163 12.62 29.92 2.13
C TRP A 163 13.61 29.81 0.95
N MET A 164 13.95 28.60 0.45
CA MET A 164 14.95 28.42 -0.63
C MET A 164 14.32 28.17 -2.02
N PRO A 165 14.53 29.01 -3.05
CA PRO A 165 13.78 28.93 -4.31
C PRO A 165 14.03 27.69 -5.20
N ALA A 166 15.28 27.22 -5.34
CA ALA A 166 15.63 26.18 -6.32
C ALA A 166 15.59 24.75 -5.75
N GLY A 167 16.14 24.53 -4.55
CA GLY A 167 16.11 23.22 -3.88
C GLY A 167 14.70 22.77 -3.50
N PHE A 168 13.80 23.73 -3.25
CA PHE A 168 12.41 23.48 -2.89
C PHE A 168 11.62 22.76 -3.99
N TRP A 169 11.78 23.15 -5.27
CA TRP A 169 11.05 22.51 -6.37
C TRP A 169 11.55 21.10 -6.67
N ALA A 170 12.87 20.87 -6.61
CA ALA A 170 13.45 19.54 -6.79
C ALA A 170 13.00 18.57 -5.70
N VAL A 171 13.04 18.99 -4.43
CA VAL A 171 12.54 18.17 -3.30
C VAL A 171 11.05 17.87 -3.45
N ARG A 172 10.22 18.84 -3.86
CA ARG A 172 8.79 18.61 -4.08
C ARG A 172 8.50 17.64 -5.22
N ALA A 173 9.30 17.64 -6.27
CA ALA A 173 9.17 16.65 -7.36
C ALA A 173 9.48 15.24 -6.85
N VAL A 174 10.55 15.09 -6.05
CA VAL A 174 10.90 13.80 -5.41
C VAL A 174 9.80 13.35 -4.44
N ILE A 175 9.28 14.25 -3.61
CA ILE A 175 8.15 13.97 -2.70
C ILE A 175 6.92 13.53 -3.50
N ALA A 176 6.59 14.21 -4.60
CA ALA A 176 5.44 13.84 -5.43
C ALA A 176 5.60 12.44 -6.04
N ALA A 177 6.79 12.10 -6.54
CA ALA A 177 7.08 10.77 -7.08
C ALA A 177 7.03 9.68 -5.99
N LEU A 178 7.63 9.94 -4.83
CA LEU A 178 7.59 9.03 -3.68
C LEU A 178 6.16 8.84 -3.17
N LEU A 179 5.34 9.89 -3.10
CA LEU A 179 3.94 9.81 -2.71
C LEU A 179 3.13 8.97 -3.70
N GLU A 180 3.36 9.12 -5.01
CA GLU A 180 2.66 8.31 -6.00
C GLU A 180 3.03 6.84 -5.89
N TRP A 181 4.31 6.53 -5.77
CA TRP A 181 4.76 5.16 -5.53
C TRP A 181 4.20 4.61 -4.20
N TYR A 182 4.30 5.37 -3.11
CA TYR A 182 3.81 4.97 -1.80
C TYR A 182 2.30 4.65 -1.84
N ARG A 183 1.48 5.46 -2.53
CA ARG A 183 0.06 5.14 -2.75
C ARG A 183 -0.18 3.81 -3.46
N LYS A 184 0.75 3.34 -4.31
CA LYS A 184 0.64 2.01 -4.94
C LYS A 184 1.02 0.88 -3.98
N THR A 185 2.00 1.11 -3.12
CA THR A 185 2.41 0.14 -2.09
C THR A 185 1.25 -0.23 -1.16
N GLU A 186 0.35 0.72 -0.88
CA GLU A 186 -0.84 0.49 -0.05
C GLU A 186 -1.74 -0.65 -0.59
N LEU A 187 -1.85 -0.81 -1.91
CA LEU A 187 -2.63 -1.88 -2.52
C LEU A 187 -1.97 -3.25 -2.31
N SER A 188 -0.63 -3.31 -2.40
CA SER A 188 0.15 -4.52 -2.08
C SER A 188 -0.04 -4.89 -0.61
N CYS A 189 0.06 -3.91 0.28
CA CYS A 189 -0.04 -4.12 1.72
C CYS A 189 -1.49 -4.44 2.16
N ASP A 190 -2.52 -3.94 1.48
CA ASP A 190 -3.92 -4.38 1.70
C ASP A 190 -4.09 -5.88 1.42
N ARG A 191 -3.46 -6.38 0.35
CA ARG A 191 -3.45 -7.81 0.02
C ARG A 191 -2.71 -8.61 1.09
N ALA A 192 -1.55 -8.13 1.56
CA ALA A 192 -0.83 -8.74 2.67
C ALA A 192 -1.66 -8.77 3.97
N GLY A 193 -2.34 -7.67 4.30
CA GLY A 193 -3.27 -7.58 5.42
C GLY A 193 -4.40 -8.59 5.33
N LEU A 194 -4.97 -8.78 4.14
CA LEU A 194 -6.00 -9.79 3.90
C LEU A 194 -5.46 -11.23 4.00
N LEU A 195 -4.25 -11.52 3.52
CA LEU A 195 -3.62 -12.83 3.68
C LEU A 195 -3.39 -13.20 5.15
N VAL A 196 -3.04 -12.21 5.98
CA VAL A 196 -2.87 -12.39 7.43
C VAL A 196 -4.22 -12.52 8.14
N GLY A 197 -5.20 -11.69 7.78
CA GLY A 197 -6.52 -11.66 8.40
C GLY A 197 -7.40 -12.85 8.02
N GLN A 198 -7.36 -13.24 6.74
CA GLN A 198 -8.21 -14.24 6.06
C GLN A 198 -9.72 -13.96 6.23
N ASP A 199 -10.07 -12.70 6.48
CA ASP A 199 -11.43 -12.22 6.64
C ASP A 199 -11.62 -10.96 5.80
N PRO A 200 -12.18 -11.09 4.58
CA PRO A 200 -12.50 -9.95 3.72
C PRO A 200 -13.48 -8.96 4.36
N ALA A 201 -14.36 -9.42 5.26
CA ALA A 201 -15.28 -8.53 5.95
C ALA A 201 -14.52 -7.65 6.94
N ALA A 202 -13.60 -8.20 7.75
CA ALA A 202 -12.77 -7.40 8.65
C ALA A 202 -11.90 -6.38 7.91
N ALA A 203 -11.31 -6.77 6.78
CA ALA A 203 -10.56 -5.84 5.93
C ALA A 203 -11.43 -4.68 5.42
N LEU A 204 -12.66 -4.99 4.97
CA LEU A 204 -13.61 -3.96 4.53
C LEU A 204 -14.04 -3.04 5.69
N ARG A 205 -14.26 -3.59 6.90
CA ARG A 205 -14.58 -2.81 8.11
C ARG A 205 -13.50 -1.78 8.41
N VAL A 206 -12.22 -2.11 8.22
CA VAL A 206 -11.10 -1.17 8.40
C VAL A 206 -11.24 0.03 7.46
N HIS A 207 -11.47 -0.20 6.16
CA HIS A 207 -11.60 0.90 5.20
C HIS A 207 -12.83 1.78 5.47
N VAL A 208 -13.95 1.17 5.87
CA VAL A 208 -15.16 1.91 6.29
C VAL A 208 -14.86 2.75 7.53
N ALA A 209 -14.16 2.21 8.52
CA ALA A 209 -13.78 2.92 9.73
C ALA A 209 -12.87 4.13 9.42
N LEU A 210 -11.89 3.95 8.53
CA LEU A 210 -11.01 5.02 8.07
C LEU A 210 -11.75 6.11 7.27
N ALA A 211 -12.87 5.76 6.63
CA ALA A 211 -13.73 6.71 5.94
C ALA A 211 -14.72 7.46 6.86
N GLY A 212 -14.75 7.14 8.16
CA GLY A 212 -15.60 7.78 9.17
C GLY A 212 -16.68 6.87 9.78
N GLY A 213 -16.70 5.57 9.45
CA GLY A 213 -17.62 4.62 10.04
C GLY A 213 -17.25 4.27 11.49
N MET A 214 -17.84 4.95 12.46
CA MET A 214 -17.60 4.69 13.88
C MET A 214 -18.44 3.52 14.43
N ASP A 215 -19.65 3.35 13.90
CA ASP A 215 -20.57 2.26 14.25
C ASP A 215 -21.02 1.56 12.98
N LEU A 216 -20.54 0.33 12.78
CA LEU A 216 -20.80 -0.43 11.57
C LEU A 216 -22.23 -0.98 11.50
N SER A 217 -23.00 -0.94 12.59
CA SER A 217 -24.43 -1.22 12.54
C SER A 217 -25.22 -0.10 11.83
N GLN A 218 -24.63 1.10 11.73
CA GLN A 218 -25.21 2.26 11.05
C GLN A 218 -24.67 2.45 9.63
N VAL A 219 -23.67 1.67 9.22
CA VAL A 219 -23.02 1.82 7.91
C VAL A 219 -23.19 0.57 7.07
N ASP A 220 -23.93 0.71 5.97
CA ASP A 220 -24.04 -0.35 4.97
C ASP A 220 -22.78 -0.41 4.11
N THR A 221 -22.00 -1.48 4.31
CA THR A 221 -20.76 -1.72 3.56
C THR A 221 -20.98 -1.84 2.04
N SER A 222 -22.15 -2.31 1.60
CA SER A 222 -22.48 -2.41 0.18
C SER A 222 -22.75 -1.04 -0.43
N GLU A 223 -23.42 -0.13 0.30
CA GLU A 223 -23.58 1.27 -0.10
C GLU A 223 -22.24 2.00 -0.12
N PHE A 224 -21.36 1.75 0.85
CA PHE A 224 -20.00 2.29 0.84
C PHE A 224 -19.23 1.85 -0.41
N LEU A 225 -19.36 0.59 -0.84
CA LEU A 225 -18.72 0.11 -2.06
C LEU A 225 -19.34 0.70 -3.35
N LYS A 226 -20.63 1.07 -3.33
CA LYS A 226 -21.23 1.82 -4.45
C LYS A 226 -20.61 3.21 -4.61
N GLN A 227 -20.19 3.85 -3.52
CA GLN A 227 -19.43 5.12 -3.58
C GLN A 227 -18.11 4.95 -4.35
N ALA A 228 -17.51 3.76 -4.38
CA ALA A 228 -16.32 3.49 -5.21
C ALA A 228 -16.67 3.66 -6.69
N LYS A 229 -17.83 3.14 -7.09
CA LYS A 229 -18.33 3.20 -8.46
C LYS A 229 -18.68 4.64 -8.84
N GLU A 230 -19.34 5.39 -7.96
CA GLU A 230 -19.58 6.84 -8.15
C GLU A 230 -18.26 7.61 -8.30
N TYR A 231 -17.25 7.27 -7.48
CA TYR A 231 -15.93 7.87 -7.58
C TYR A 231 -15.20 7.50 -8.88
N GLU A 232 -15.42 6.32 -9.45
CA GLU A 232 -14.86 5.92 -10.76
C GLU A 232 -15.65 6.58 -11.93
N GLN A 233 -16.97 6.68 -11.83
CA GLN A 233 -17.92 7.11 -12.88
C GLN A 233 -18.20 8.62 -12.90
N VAL A 234 -17.17 9.43 -12.79
CA VAL A 234 -17.38 10.89 -12.83
C VAL A 234 -17.63 11.36 -14.25
N GLU A 235 -18.54 12.31 -14.44
CA GLU A 235 -19.01 12.69 -15.79
C GLU A 235 -18.05 13.65 -16.53
N ASP A 236 -17.32 14.52 -15.81
CA ASP A 236 -16.44 15.53 -16.39
C ASP A 236 -14.94 15.20 -16.21
N VAL A 237 -14.17 15.50 -17.26
CA VAL A 237 -12.71 15.57 -17.24
C VAL A 237 -12.20 16.53 -16.16
N ARG A 238 -12.91 17.65 -15.90
CA ARG A 238 -12.56 18.60 -14.84
C ARG A 238 -12.61 17.96 -13.46
N ASP A 239 -13.63 17.16 -13.19
CA ASP A 239 -13.77 16.47 -11.92
C ASP A 239 -12.72 15.36 -11.77
N SER A 240 -12.32 14.75 -12.88
CA SER A 240 -11.22 13.78 -12.92
C SER A 240 -9.86 14.46 -12.63
N LEU A 241 -9.65 15.70 -13.09
CA LEU A 241 -8.52 16.54 -12.67
C LEU A 241 -8.60 16.94 -11.18
N LEU A 242 -9.80 17.22 -10.66
CA LEU A 242 -10.00 17.49 -9.24
C LEU A 242 -9.68 16.27 -8.37
N LYS A 243 -10.01 15.05 -8.81
CA LYS A 243 -9.57 13.80 -8.15
C LYS A 243 -8.07 13.70 -8.08
N LEU A 244 -7.36 13.98 -9.18
CA LEU A 244 -5.90 13.98 -9.22
C LEU A 244 -5.30 15.01 -8.25
N ILE A 245 -5.83 16.24 -8.24
CA ILE A 245 -5.38 17.31 -7.33
C ILE A 245 -5.60 16.94 -5.86
N LYS A 246 -6.77 16.37 -5.51
CA LYS A 246 -7.06 15.92 -4.14
C LYS A 246 -6.19 14.75 -3.72
N THR A 247 -6.00 13.77 -4.61
CA THR A 247 -5.19 12.58 -4.34
C THR A 247 -3.71 12.92 -4.20
N TRP A 248 -3.21 13.93 -4.95
CA TRP A 248 -1.80 14.32 -4.93
C TRP A 248 -1.28 14.70 -3.54
N ARG A 249 -2.12 15.29 -2.68
CA ARG A 249 -1.75 15.69 -1.31
C ARG A 249 -1.97 14.61 -0.24
N SER A 250 -2.58 13.48 -0.60
CA SER A 250 -2.86 12.40 0.33
C SER A 250 -1.72 11.40 0.40
N THR A 251 -1.35 10.96 1.60
CA THR A 251 -0.37 9.89 1.83
C THR A 251 -0.93 8.53 1.48
N HIS A 252 -2.24 8.33 1.62
CA HIS A 252 -2.92 7.06 1.29
C HIS A 252 -3.93 7.28 0.15
N PRO A 253 -4.16 6.28 -0.72
CA PRO A 253 -5.29 6.31 -1.63
C PRO A 253 -6.61 6.44 -0.86
N MET A 254 -7.65 6.93 -1.53
CA MET A 254 -8.98 7.06 -0.94
C MET A 254 -9.46 5.70 -0.41
N ALA A 255 -9.97 5.68 0.82
CA ALA A 255 -10.35 4.44 1.51
C ALA A 255 -11.32 3.58 0.69
N VAL A 256 -12.26 4.23 -0.02
CA VAL A 256 -13.26 3.56 -0.86
C VAL A 256 -12.64 2.87 -2.09
N VAL A 257 -11.58 3.43 -2.67
CA VAL A 257 -10.86 2.85 -3.82
C VAL A 257 -10.09 1.61 -3.38
N ARG A 258 -9.43 1.68 -2.23
CA ARG A 258 -8.72 0.55 -1.63
C ARG A 258 -9.67 -0.59 -1.28
N ALA A 259 -10.80 -0.27 -0.65
CA ALA A 259 -11.85 -1.23 -0.32
C ALA A 259 -12.34 -1.99 -1.56
N ALA A 260 -12.66 -1.27 -2.65
CA ALA A 260 -13.11 -1.89 -3.88
C ALA A 260 -12.02 -2.76 -4.53
N GLU A 261 -10.77 -2.29 -4.59
CA GLU A 261 -9.66 -3.06 -5.14
C GLU A 261 -9.37 -4.33 -4.34
N LEU A 262 -9.38 -4.23 -3.01
CA LEU A 262 -9.17 -5.38 -2.14
C LEU A 262 -10.31 -6.39 -2.25
N GLN A 263 -11.57 -5.94 -2.32
CA GLN A 263 -12.72 -6.81 -2.53
C GLN A 263 -12.63 -7.55 -3.86
N ARG A 264 -12.20 -6.87 -4.92
CA ARG A 264 -11.96 -7.49 -6.24
C ARG A 264 -10.90 -8.58 -6.14
N TRP A 265 -9.77 -8.30 -5.50
CA TRP A 265 -8.71 -9.28 -5.32
C TRP A 265 -9.15 -10.47 -4.45
N ALA A 266 -9.88 -10.22 -3.36
CA ALA A 266 -10.45 -11.26 -2.50
C ALA A 266 -11.42 -12.19 -3.24
N ALA A 267 -12.13 -11.68 -4.26
CA ALA A 267 -13.01 -12.47 -5.12
C ALA A 267 -12.27 -13.16 -6.29
N GLY A 268 -11.01 -12.81 -6.52
CA GLY A 268 -10.17 -13.29 -7.62
C GLY A 268 -9.56 -14.68 -7.40
N GLU A 269 -8.98 -15.24 -8.46
CA GLU A 269 -8.30 -16.54 -8.43
C GLU A 269 -6.97 -16.47 -7.68
N ASP A 270 -6.16 -15.44 -7.91
CA ASP A 270 -4.85 -15.22 -7.24
C ASP A 270 -4.93 -15.39 -5.72
N TYR A 271 -5.93 -14.77 -5.08
CA TYR A 271 -6.11 -14.89 -3.63
C TYR A 271 -6.40 -16.33 -3.21
N ARG A 272 -7.26 -17.04 -3.96
CA ARG A 272 -7.58 -18.44 -3.68
C ARG A 272 -6.36 -19.35 -3.89
N GLU A 273 -5.59 -19.13 -4.95
CA GLU A 273 -4.37 -19.91 -5.23
C GLU A 273 -3.38 -19.79 -4.07
N ILE A 274 -3.12 -18.56 -3.58
CA ILE A 274 -2.23 -18.34 -2.44
C ILE A 274 -2.75 -19.08 -1.20
N LEU A 275 -4.05 -18.99 -0.89
CA LEU A 275 -4.66 -19.70 0.23
C LEU A 275 -4.54 -21.23 0.12
N THR A 276 -4.51 -21.78 -1.10
CA THR A 276 -4.32 -23.22 -1.34
C THR A 276 -2.85 -23.66 -1.34
N GLY A 277 -1.90 -22.73 -1.16
CA GLY A 277 -0.46 -23.01 -1.12
C GLY A 277 0.27 -22.81 -2.44
N THR A 278 -0.41 -22.29 -3.47
CA THR A 278 0.18 -21.95 -4.76
C THR A 278 0.57 -20.48 -4.77
N TYR A 279 1.82 -20.18 -4.44
CA TYR A 279 2.33 -18.82 -4.38
C TYR A 279 3.84 -18.76 -4.69
N ALA A 280 4.30 -17.61 -5.17
CA ALA A 280 5.73 -17.37 -5.39
C ALA A 280 6.49 -17.42 -4.06
N ARG A 281 7.63 -18.11 -4.04
CA ARG A 281 8.49 -18.24 -2.86
C ARG A 281 9.77 -17.45 -3.01
N ARG A 282 10.31 -16.97 -1.89
CA ARG A 282 11.56 -16.20 -1.84
C ARG A 282 12.77 -17.00 -2.35
N GLU A 283 12.74 -18.32 -2.20
CA GLU A 283 13.79 -19.21 -2.74
C GLU A 283 13.84 -19.20 -4.29
N ASP A 284 12.68 -18.95 -4.92
CA ASP A 284 12.53 -18.87 -6.37
C ASP A 284 12.73 -17.45 -6.91
N ASP A 285 12.88 -16.45 -6.03
CA ASP A 285 13.16 -15.07 -6.39
C ASP A 285 14.59 -14.94 -6.90
N ARG A 286 14.79 -15.32 -8.16
CA ARG A 286 16.03 -14.99 -8.86
C ARG A 286 16.17 -13.47 -8.94
N PRO A 287 17.38 -12.91 -8.77
CA PRO A 287 17.66 -11.48 -8.94
C PRO A 287 17.42 -10.96 -10.37
N THR A 288 16.89 -11.79 -11.26
CA THR A 288 16.64 -11.53 -12.67
C THR A 288 15.17 -11.25 -13.00
N SER A 289 14.31 -10.78 -12.07
CA SER A 289 13.07 -10.14 -12.53
C SER A 289 13.52 -8.94 -13.35
N THR A 290 13.45 -9.11 -14.66
CA THR A 290 13.98 -8.10 -15.56
C THR A 290 13.07 -6.90 -15.38
N PHE A 291 13.66 -5.71 -15.27
CA PHE A 291 12.93 -4.44 -15.31
C PHE A 291 11.81 -4.45 -16.38
N THR A 292 12.03 -5.15 -17.49
CA THR A 292 11.06 -5.43 -18.56
C THR A 292 9.81 -6.21 -18.11
N GLU A 293 9.94 -7.24 -17.26
CA GLU A 293 8.81 -8.00 -16.72
C GLU A 293 7.96 -7.18 -15.75
N ASP A 294 8.58 -6.43 -14.85
CA ASP A 294 7.87 -5.54 -13.92
C ASP A 294 7.12 -4.43 -14.68
N LEU A 295 7.75 -3.86 -15.71
CA LEU A 295 7.09 -2.90 -16.61
C LEU A 295 5.94 -3.54 -17.40
N LYS A 296 6.11 -4.77 -17.92
CA LYS A 296 5.03 -5.48 -18.63
C LYS A 296 3.84 -5.80 -17.70
N GLY A 297 4.12 -6.21 -16.46
CA GLY A 297 3.09 -6.45 -15.46
C GLY A 297 2.32 -5.18 -15.09
N ALA A 298 3.05 -4.09 -14.85
CA ALA A 298 2.45 -2.77 -14.61
C ALA A 298 1.62 -2.30 -15.82
N ALA A 299 2.15 -2.41 -17.04
CA ALA A 299 1.44 -2.04 -18.26
C ALA A 299 0.15 -2.85 -18.46
N ARG A 300 0.16 -4.17 -18.17
CA ARG A 300 -1.04 -5.00 -18.21
C ARG A 300 -2.06 -4.55 -17.18
N SER A 301 -1.64 -4.30 -15.95
CA SER A 301 -2.52 -3.82 -14.88
C SER A 301 -3.11 -2.44 -15.21
N TYR A 302 -2.31 -1.51 -15.75
CA TYR A 302 -2.82 -0.23 -16.24
C TYR A 302 -3.80 -0.39 -17.39
N LYS A 303 -3.52 -1.28 -18.34
CA LYS A 303 -4.44 -1.58 -19.46
C LYS A 303 -5.76 -2.13 -18.94
N GLU A 304 -5.74 -3.14 -18.06
CA GLU A 304 -6.95 -3.70 -17.46
C GLU A 304 -7.71 -2.67 -16.60
N SER A 305 -7.01 -1.81 -15.86
CA SER A 305 -7.63 -0.69 -15.14
C SER A 305 -8.25 0.32 -16.11
N ALA A 306 -7.59 0.62 -17.23
CA ALA A 306 -8.06 1.58 -18.22
C ALA A 306 -9.25 1.07 -19.03
N GLU A 307 -9.26 -0.22 -19.40
CA GLU A 307 -10.39 -0.88 -20.06
C GLU A 307 -11.64 -0.93 -19.17
N ARG A 308 -11.45 -1.01 -17.85
CA ARG A 308 -12.54 -1.02 -16.86
C ARG A 308 -12.90 0.37 -16.34
N SER A 309 -12.07 1.38 -16.60
CA SER A 309 -12.26 2.72 -16.08
C SER A 309 -13.36 3.43 -16.86
N GLU A 310 -14.40 3.85 -16.15
CA GLU A 310 -15.43 4.71 -16.72
C GLU A 310 -15.05 6.20 -16.68
N ASP A 311 -13.91 6.54 -16.08
CA ASP A 311 -13.39 7.89 -15.93
C ASP A 311 -13.10 8.58 -17.30
N PRO A 312 -13.64 9.79 -17.54
CA PRO A 312 -13.49 10.53 -18.79
C PRO A 312 -12.06 10.82 -19.19
N LEU A 313 -11.16 11.12 -18.23
CA LEU A 313 -9.75 11.37 -18.56
C LEU A 313 -9.09 10.11 -19.10
N VAL A 314 -9.40 8.96 -18.52
CA VAL A 314 -8.86 7.67 -18.94
C VAL A 314 -9.41 7.28 -20.31
N LYS A 315 -10.69 7.53 -20.59
CA LYS A 315 -11.31 7.32 -21.91
C LYS A 315 -10.63 8.18 -23.00
N VAL A 316 -10.43 9.47 -22.76
CA VAL A 316 -9.74 10.37 -23.70
C VAL A 316 -8.30 9.91 -23.95
N LEU A 317 -7.58 9.48 -22.92
CA LEU A 317 -6.22 8.95 -23.07
C LEU A 317 -6.19 7.65 -23.88
N ASN A 318 -7.15 6.75 -23.66
CA ASN A 318 -7.29 5.52 -24.44
C ASN A 318 -7.62 5.82 -25.91
N GLU A 319 -8.58 6.71 -26.18
CA GLU A 319 -8.95 7.12 -27.55
C GLU A 319 -7.76 7.72 -28.31
N VAL A 320 -7.00 8.61 -27.66
CA VAL A 320 -5.78 9.19 -28.26
C VAL A 320 -4.70 8.12 -28.48
N GLY A 321 -4.55 7.20 -27.53
CA GLY A 321 -3.63 6.06 -27.63
C GLY A 321 -3.96 5.15 -28.81
N ASP A 322 -5.22 4.75 -28.97
CA ASP A 322 -5.69 3.89 -30.06
C ASP A 322 -5.51 4.54 -31.43
N VAL A 323 -5.74 5.85 -31.53
CA VAL A 323 -5.49 6.63 -32.76
C VAL A 323 -4.01 6.61 -33.13
N LEU A 324 -3.11 6.77 -32.15
CA LEU A 324 -1.67 6.76 -32.36
C LEU A 324 -1.14 5.36 -32.72
N VAL A 325 -1.61 4.31 -32.06
CA VAL A 325 -1.27 2.91 -32.38
C VAL A 325 -1.78 2.54 -33.78
N GLY A 326 -3.03 2.86 -34.11
CA GLY A 326 -3.60 2.63 -35.43
C GLY A 326 -2.95 3.46 -36.55
N ALA A 327 -2.31 4.59 -36.24
CA ALA A 327 -1.48 5.34 -37.17
C ALA A 327 -0.10 4.67 -37.36
N ALA A 328 0.54 4.21 -36.28
CA ALA A 328 1.81 3.50 -36.33
C ALA A 328 1.71 2.16 -37.07
N ASP A 329 0.63 1.39 -36.87
CA ASP A 329 0.38 0.13 -37.58
C ASP A 329 0.15 0.34 -39.08
N ARG A 330 -0.55 1.42 -39.47
CA ARG A 330 -0.71 1.81 -40.88
C ARG A 330 0.59 2.25 -41.55
N VAL A 331 1.51 2.85 -40.79
CA VAL A 331 2.84 3.19 -41.30
C VAL A 331 3.68 1.92 -41.42
N ARG A 332 3.68 1.06 -40.39
CA ARG A 332 4.42 -0.21 -40.38
C ARG A 332 3.94 -1.19 -41.47
N SER A 333 2.64 -1.27 -41.73
CA SER A 333 2.09 -2.11 -42.80
C SER A 333 2.48 -1.62 -44.20
N LYS A 334 2.77 -0.33 -44.37
CA LYS A 334 3.31 0.24 -45.61
C LYS A 334 4.81 -0.03 -45.80
N PHE A 335 5.56 -0.25 -44.72
CA PHE A 335 7.00 -0.56 -44.79
C PHE A 335 7.30 -2.06 -44.87
N ASN A 336 6.43 -2.93 -44.35
CA ASN A 336 6.58 -4.40 -44.43
C ASN A 336 5.86 -5.03 -45.64
N GLY A 337 5.29 -4.20 -46.53
CA GLY A 337 4.59 -4.63 -47.74
C GLY A 337 5.40 -4.50 -49.03
N GLN A 338 6.74 -4.58 -48.96
CA GLN A 338 7.63 -4.73 -50.12
C GLN A 338 8.35 -6.08 -50.10
#